data_AF-A0AAD5CVM4-F1
#
_entry.id   AF-A0AAD5CVM4-F1
#
_cell.length_a   1.000
_cell.length_b   1.000
_cell.length_c   1.000
_cell.angle_alpha   90.00
_cell.angle_beta   90.00
_cell.angle_gamma   90.00
#
_symmetry.space_group_name_H-M   'P 1'
#
loop_
_entity.id
_entity.type
_entity.pdbx_description
1 polymer ?
#
loop_
_entity_poly.entity_id
_entity_poly.type
_entity_poly.pdbx_seq_one_letter_code
_entity_poly.pdbx_strand_id
1 'polypeptide(L)'
;MDQQQEQEILQQCCQQLQNLEEQCQCDAVKQVFREAWQQVQQQQRRQQQFGSQQSQRLRQKARILPNVCNLQSRRCQIGTITTTVTKSESNYDIPFLGS
;
A
#
# COMPACT_ATOMS: atom_id res chain seq x y z
N MET A 1 12.20 -6.66 -16.16
CA MET A 1 11.87 -7.54 -15.03
C MET A 1 11.15 -8.72 -15.62
N ASP A 2 11.82 -9.85 -15.64
CA ASP A 2 11.24 -11.11 -16.08
C ASP A 2 10.29 -11.66 -15.00
N GLN A 3 9.25 -12.40 -15.40
CA GLN A 3 8.23 -12.89 -14.46
C GLN A 3 8.80 -13.75 -13.33
N GLN A 4 9.88 -14.50 -13.59
CA GLN A 4 10.55 -15.32 -12.58
C GLN A 4 11.15 -14.46 -11.47
N GLN A 5 11.84 -13.38 -11.84
CA GLN A 5 12.48 -12.48 -10.89
C GLN A 5 11.46 -11.76 -10.01
N GLU A 6 10.30 -11.39 -10.58
CA GLU A 6 9.22 -10.78 -9.82
C GLU A 6 8.59 -11.75 -8.81
N GLN A 7 8.53 -13.04 -9.14
CA GLN A 7 8.04 -14.09 -8.26
C GLN A 7 9.02 -14.39 -7.11
N GLU A 8 10.32 -14.40 -7.37
CA GLU A 8 11.35 -14.55 -6.33
C GLU A 8 11.33 -13.40 -5.32
N ILE A 9 11.24 -12.16 -5.81
CA ILE A 9 11.13 -10.97 -4.95
C ILE A 9 9.86 -11.04 -4.09
N LEU A 10 8.73 -11.46 -4.69
CA LEU A 10 7.48 -11.62 -3.97
C LEU A 10 7.59 -12.69 -2.88
N GLN A 11 8.23 -13.82 -3.18
CA GLN A 11 8.43 -14.89 -2.20
C GLN A 11 9.26 -14.43 -1.00
N GLN A 12 10.35 -13.69 -1.25
CA GLN A 12 11.18 -13.11 -0.18
C GLN A 12 10.40 -12.11 0.66
N CYS A 13 9.62 -11.22 0.01
CA CYS A 13 8.75 -10.27 0.71
C CYS A 13 7.73 -10.99 1.60
N CYS A 14 7.08 -12.04 1.08
CA CYS A 14 6.13 -12.83 1.86
C CYS A 14 6.80 -13.50 3.07
N GLN A 15 8.01 -14.05 2.92
CA GLN A 15 8.74 -14.65 4.02
C GLN A 15 9.06 -13.63 5.13
N GLN A 16 9.48 -12.41 4.75
CA GLN A 16 9.72 -11.34 5.72
C GLN A 16 8.45 -10.98 6.50
N LEU A 17 7.32 -10.86 5.80
CA LEU A 17 6.04 -10.54 6.44
C LEU A 17 5.52 -11.66 7.33
N GLN A 18 5.68 -12.92 6.93
CA GLN A 18 5.28 -14.09 7.73
C GLN A 18 6.11 -14.25 9.02
N ASN A 19 7.37 -13.80 9.00
CA ASN A 19 8.24 -13.83 10.18
C ASN A 19 7.90 -12.75 11.22
N LEU A 20 7.02 -11.81 10.91
CA LEU A 20 6.51 -10.85 11.87
C LEU A 20 5.43 -11.47 12.75
N GLU A 21 5.36 -11.00 13.99
CA GLU A 21 4.25 -11.31 14.88
C GLU A 21 2.90 -10.96 14.23
N GLU A 22 1.89 -11.78 14.47
CA GLU A 22 0.56 -11.64 13.86
C GLU A 22 -0.01 -10.22 13.98
N GLN A 23 0.18 -9.57 15.14
CA GLN A 23 -0.27 -8.20 15.39
C GLN A 23 0.44 -7.16 14.51
N CYS A 24 1.67 -7.43 14.06
CA CYS A 24 2.51 -6.50 13.29
C CYS A 24 2.36 -6.68 11.77
N GLN A 25 1.87 -7.84 11.32
CA GLN A 25 1.78 -8.18 9.90
C GLN A 25 0.98 -7.14 9.10
N CYS A 26 -0.20 -6.73 9.58
CA CYS A 26 -1.02 -5.74 8.86
C CYS A 26 -0.36 -4.36 8.84
N ASP A 27 0.30 -3.95 9.93
CA ASP A 27 0.96 -2.65 9.99
C ASP A 27 2.20 -2.59 9.09
N ALA A 28 2.96 -3.69 9.01
CA ALA A 28 4.05 -3.80 8.04
C ALA A 28 3.54 -3.69 6.59
N VAL A 29 2.45 -4.37 6.24
CA VAL A 29 1.87 -4.25 4.89
C VAL A 29 1.39 -2.82 4.62
N LYS A 30 0.75 -2.15 5.59
CA LYS A 30 0.36 -0.73 5.45
C LYS A 30 1.57 0.18 5.25
N GLN A 31 2.67 -0.07 5.97
CA GLN A 31 3.90 0.71 5.88
C GLN A 31 4.52 0.58 4.48
N VAL A 32 4.72 -0.65 4.00
CA VAL A 32 5.24 -0.90 2.64
C VAL A 32 4.35 -0.26 1.58
N PHE A 33 3.02 -0.33 1.75
CA PHE A 33 2.09 0.35 0.86
C PHE A 33 2.27 1.89 0.89
N ARG A 34 2.44 2.50 2.06
CA ARG A 34 2.64 3.94 2.21
C ARG A 34 3.92 4.41 1.52
N GLU A 35 5.01 3.69 1.70
CA GLU A 35 6.30 3.98 1.08
C GLU A 35 6.21 3.87 -0.45
N ALA A 36 5.63 2.79 -0.96
CA ALA A 36 5.41 2.62 -2.39
C ALA A 36 4.47 3.69 -2.97
N TRP A 37 3.44 4.10 -2.21
CA TRP A 37 2.50 5.14 -2.63
C TRP A 37 3.20 6.49 -2.80
N GLN A 38 4.05 6.87 -1.86
CA GLN A 38 4.84 8.11 -1.93
C GLN A 38 5.73 8.15 -3.17
N GLN A 39 6.37 7.02 -3.52
CA GLN A 39 7.20 6.92 -4.72
C GLN A 39 6.38 7.11 -6.00
N VAL A 40 5.23 6.44 -6.10
CA VAL A 40 4.31 6.59 -7.25
C VAL A 40 3.80 8.03 -7.36
N GLN A 41 3.48 8.67 -6.24
CA GLN A 41 2.98 10.05 -6.23
C GLN A 41 4.05 11.06 -6.67
N GLN A 42 5.31 10.88 -6.26
CA GLN A 42 6.43 11.69 -6.74
C GLN A 42 6.66 11.50 -8.25
N GLN A 43 6.52 10.27 -8.75
CA GLN A 43 6.66 9.98 -10.18
C GLN A 43 5.53 10.63 -11.01
N GLN A 44 4.30 10.65 -10.48
CA GLN A 44 3.16 11.32 -11.12
C GLN A 44 3.33 12.83 -11.29
N ARG A 45 3.95 13.51 -10.31
CA ARG A 45 4.24 14.95 -10.42
C ARG A 45 5.14 15.25 -11.62
N ARG A 46 5.92 14.28 -12.11
CA ARG A 46 6.76 14.40 -13.31
C ARG A 46 6.07 13.95 -14.61
N GLN A 47 5.02 13.13 -14.54
CA GLN A 47 4.27 12.64 -15.71
C GLN A 47 2.76 12.82 -15.45
N GLN A 48 2.19 13.91 -15.97
CA GLN A 48 0.83 14.39 -15.66
C GLN A 48 -0.33 13.48 -16.11
N GLN A 49 -0.09 12.35 -16.78
CA GLN A 49 -1.17 11.64 -17.51
C GLN A 49 -1.39 10.16 -17.14
N PHE A 50 -0.47 9.51 -16.41
CA PHE A 50 -0.53 8.05 -16.15
C PHE A 50 -0.76 7.64 -14.70
N GLY A 51 -1.00 8.61 -13.81
CA GLY A 51 -0.96 8.38 -12.38
C GLY A 51 -2.07 7.53 -11.78
N SER A 52 -3.31 7.73 -12.24
CA SER A 52 -4.48 7.07 -11.66
C SER A 52 -4.37 5.54 -11.76
N GLN A 53 -3.96 5.03 -12.92
CA GLN A 53 -3.88 3.59 -13.15
C GLN A 53 -2.77 2.92 -12.33
N GLN A 54 -1.58 3.52 -12.24
CA GLN A 54 -0.47 2.99 -11.45
C GLN A 54 -0.83 2.96 -9.95
N SER A 55 -1.48 4.02 -9.46
CA SER A 55 -1.93 4.12 -8.07
C SER A 55 -2.99 3.08 -7.71
N GLN A 56 -3.90 2.78 -8.66
CA GLN A 56 -4.95 1.78 -8.47
C GLN A 56 -4.37 0.36 -8.45
N ARG A 57 -3.42 0.05 -9.36
CA ARG A 57 -2.71 -1.24 -9.36
C ARG A 57 -1.94 -1.45 -8.05
N LEU A 58 -1.27 -0.41 -7.55
CA LEU A 58 -0.56 -0.49 -6.27
C LEU A 58 -1.52 -0.79 -5.11
N ARG A 59 -2.65 -0.08 -5.02
CA ARG A 59 -3.68 -0.36 -4.01
C ARG A 59 -4.20 -1.79 -4.08
N GLN A 60 -4.46 -2.29 -5.28
CA GLN A 60 -4.94 -3.64 -5.48
C GLN A 60 -3.91 -4.68 -5.03
N LYS A 61 -2.64 -4.54 -5.46
CA LYS A 61 -1.54 -5.42 -5.04
C LYS A 61 -1.41 -5.48 -3.53
N ALA A 62 -1.45 -4.33 -2.86
CA ALA A 62 -1.37 -4.28 -1.40
C ALA A 62 -2.57 -4.98 -0.73
N ARG A 63 -3.81 -4.77 -1.22
CA ARG A 63 -5.01 -5.40 -0.64
C ARG A 63 -5.01 -6.92 -0.72
N ILE A 64 -4.44 -7.49 -1.79
CA ILE A 64 -4.38 -8.95 -1.94
C ILE A 64 -3.14 -9.55 -1.28
N LEU A 65 -2.12 -8.74 -0.97
CA LEU A 65 -0.85 -9.20 -0.42
C LEU A 65 -1.01 -10.08 0.83
N PRO A 66 -1.86 -9.76 1.82
CA PRO A 66 -2.05 -10.63 2.98
C PRO A 66 -2.56 -12.03 2.62
N ASN A 67 -3.42 -12.13 1.60
CA ASN A 67 -3.94 -13.41 1.12
C ASN A 67 -2.89 -14.16 0.28
N VAL A 68 -2.18 -13.46 -0.61
CA VAL A 68 -1.11 -14.03 -1.45
C VAL A 68 0.02 -14.59 -0.59
N CYS A 69 0.45 -13.86 0.43
CA CYS A 69 1.47 -14.29 1.37
C CYS A 69 0.92 -15.18 2.50
N ASN A 70 -0.37 -15.53 2.49
CA ASN A 70 -1.02 -16.34 3.52
C ASN A 70 -0.72 -15.84 4.96
N LEU A 71 -0.73 -14.52 5.16
CA LEU A 71 -0.54 -13.91 6.47
C LEU A 71 -1.70 -14.28 7.40
N GLN A 72 -1.43 -14.34 8.69
CA GLN A 72 -2.46 -14.59 9.71
C GLN A 72 -3.48 -13.44 9.74
N SER A 73 -2.98 -12.21 9.62
CA SER A 73 -3.79 -10.99 9.49
C SER A 73 -4.36 -10.79 8.07
N ARG A 74 -5.27 -11.68 7.64
CA ARG A 74 -5.89 -11.65 6.29
C ARG A 74 -6.77 -10.42 6.05
N ARG A 75 -7.31 -9.80 7.10
CA ARG A 75 -8.13 -8.59 7.02
C ARG A 75 -7.29 -7.37 7.36
N CYS A 76 -6.70 -6.75 6.34
CA CYS A 76 -5.98 -5.49 6.48
C CYS A 76 -6.65 -4.40 5.62
N GLN A 77 -7.13 -3.33 6.25
CA GLN A 77 -7.76 -2.23 5.53
C GLN A 77 -6.68 -1.34 4.89
N ILE A 78 -6.43 -1.57 3.60
CA ILE A 78 -5.46 -0.81 2.82
C ILE A 78 -6.16 0.22 1.95
N GLY A 79 -5.80 1.48 2.16
CA GLY A 79 -6.32 2.61 1.41
C GLY A 79 -7.70 3.09 1.87
N THR A 80 -8.20 2.65 3.03
CA THR A 80 -9.06 3.54 3.81
C THR A 80 -8.12 4.47 4.54
N ILE A 81 -8.08 5.73 4.13
CA ILE A 81 -7.67 6.77 5.06
C ILE A 81 -8.82 6.82 6.07
N THR A 82 -8.88 5.87 7.01
CA THR A 82 -9.66 6.10 8.22
C THR A 82 -8.83 7.12 8.96
N THR A 83 -9.10 8.39 8.68
CA THR A 83 -8.79 9.48 9.58
C THR A 83 -9.50 9.16 10.90
N THR A 84 -8.94 8.27 11.71
CA THR A 84 -9.01 8.46 13.15
C THR A 84 -8.25 9.74 13.39
N VAL A 85 -8.95 10.86 13.21
CA VAL A 85 -8.60 12.13 13.82
C VAL A 85 -8.71 11.86 15.32
N THR A 86 -7.66 11.28 15.90
CA THR A 86 -7.25 11.69 17.24
C THR A 86 -7.08 13.19 17.15
N LYS A 87 -8.03 13.88 17.77
CA LYS A 87 -8.10 15.30 18.04
C LYS A 87 -6.70 15.90 18.25
N SER A 88 -6.14 16.49 17.19
CA SER A 88 -5.17 17.58 17.28
C SER A 88 -5.14 18.29 15.93
N GLU A 89 -5.57 19.54 15.97
CA GLU A 89 -5.70 20.51 14.89
C GLU A 89 -4.43 20.62 14.04
N SER A 90 -4.57 20.52 12.72
CA SER A 90 -4.03 21.49 11.75
C SER A 90 -4.37 21.08 10.31
N ASN A 91 -5.05 22.00 9.63
CA ASN A 91 -5.46 22.01 8.24
C ASN A 91 -4.55 21.23 7.27
N TYR A 92 -5.07 20.13 6.72
CA TYR A 92 -4.76 19.71 5.36
C TYR A 92 -6.07 19.63 4.58
N ASP A 93 -6.47 20.78 4.07
CA ASP A 93 -7.50 20.90 3.04
C ASP A 93 -6.93 20.30 1.75
N ILE A 94 -7.46 19.15 1.33
CA ILE A 94 -7.27 18.63 -0.02
C ILE A 94 -8.66 18.49 -0.63
N PRO A 95 -9.07 19.40 -1.54
CA PRO A 95 -10.34 19.26 -2.21
C PRO A 95 -10.23 18.13 -3.23
N PHE A 96 -10.97 17.05 -2.98
CA PHE A 96 -11.26 16.04 -3.98
C PHE A 96 -12.76 15.84 -3.99
N LEU A 97 -13.44 16.37 -5.00
CA LEU A 97 -14.67 15.84 -5.58
C LEU A 97 -15.03 16.67 -6.80
N GLY A 98 -15.17 15.98 -7.93
CA GLY A 98 -15.71 16.56 -9.15
C GLY A 98 -17.22 16.81 -9.04
N SER A 99 -17.69 17.62 -9.97
CA SER A 99 -19.01 17.56 -10.59
C SER A 99 -18.82 17.92 -12.06
#